data_AF-A0AAV2LXY6-F1
#
_entry.id   AF-A0AAV2LXY6-F1
#
_cell.length_a   1.000
_cell.length_b   1.000
_cell.length_c   1.000
_cell.angle_alpha   90.00
_cell.angle_beta   90.00
_cell.angle_gamma   90.00
#
_symmetry.space_group_name_H-M   'P 1'
#
loop_
_entity.id
_entity.type
_entity.pdbx_description
1 polymer ?
#
loop_
_entity_poly.entity_id
_entity_poly.type
_entity_poly.pdbx_seq_one_letter_code
_entity_poly.pdbx_strand_id
1 'polypeptide(L)'
;MATYQVEVSTGDMAYAGTWDHISVTLVGTAGQSQKTELNGWGRDFGVGSIRTYSVTTPSSLGTLLLLRLDKEPVMLLPDNLWFCRSVRVSTPEGTNHLFPCYRWISRGELVGVIEHYYPSDADVQRDSELQEWISDIFTYAFLGEKASGCPQSFSSVKDLVKFVTMIIFNSSAQHSAVNNCQFDYQFWVPNVSMLLVSAPPSTKGQSTMQTVLDALPNVGSTATNAQMCWTLSYQYSDLVPLGCFPNQRFDEPVVMQLMKDFEAELANLEEEIIERNKTLPLPYPYLLPSQIEKSIAL
;
A
#
# COMPACT_ATOMS: atom_id res chain seq x y z
N MET A 1 19.24 27.10 -5.30
CA MET A 1 18.36 26.58 -6.35
C MET A 1 18.70 25.12 -6.56
N ALA A 2 17.73 24.23 -6.45
CA ALA A 2 17.87 22.78 -6.58
C ALA A 2 16.99 22.31 -7.74
N THR A 3 17.54 21.46 -8.62
CA THR A 3 16.84 20.96 -9.80
C THR A 3 16.70 19.44 -9.71
N TYR A 4 15.47 18.95 -9.86
CA TYR A 4 15.13 17.54 -9.89
C TYR A 4 14.74 17.15 -11.31
N GLN A 5 15.25 16.01 -11.78
CA GLN A 5 14.80 15.41 -13.04
C GLN A 5 13.73 14.38 -12.74
N VAL A 6 12.54 14.58 -13.29
CA VAL A 6 11.36 13.72 -13.10
C VAL A 6 11.09 12.98 -14.41
N GLU A 7 11.43 11.70 -14.44
CA GLU A 7 11.16 10.79 -15.55
C GLU A 7 9.84 10.04 -15.29
N VAL A 8 8.84 10.29 -16.13
CA VAL A 8 7.51 9.65 -16.04
C VAL A 8 7.37 8.60 -17.13
N SER A 9 6.94 7.40 -16.75
CA SER A 9 6.64 6.30 -17.66
C SER A 9 5.12 6.05 -17.70
N THR A 10 4.56 6.06 -18.90
CA THR A 10 3.16 5.69 -19.19
C THR A 10 3.10 4.22 -19.62
N GLY A 11 2.06 3.49 -19.23
CA GLY A 11 1.85 2.10 -19.64
C GLY A 11 1.78 1.91 -21.15
N ASP A 12 2.15 0.74 -21.64
CA ASP A 12 2.15 0.34 -23.05
C ASP A 12 0.85 -0.35 -23.51
N MET A 13 -0.11 -0.52 -22.59
CA MET A 13 -1.43 -1.06 -22.87
C MET A 13 -2.28 -0.10 -23.74
N ALA A 14 -3.25 -0.65 -24.46
CA ALA A 14 -4.19 0.17 -25.23
C ALA A 14 -4.88 1.20 -24.32
N TYR A 15 -5.00 2.44 -24.81
CA TYR A 15 -5.61 3.57 -24.10
C TYR A 15 -4.89 4.05 -22.82
N ALA A 16 -3.70 3.54 -22.50
CA ALA A 16 -2.93 3.95 -21.34
C ALA A 16 -2.52 5.43 -21.32
N GLY A 17 -2.49 6.10 -22.48
CA GLY A 17 -2.04 7.49 -22.62
C GLY A 17 -3.15 8.53 -22.47
N THR A 18 -2.76 9.74 -22.07
CA THR A 18 -3.68 10.89 -21.93
C THR A 18 -3.23 12.10 -22.75
N TRP A 19 -4.15 13.05 -22.87
CA TRP A 19 -3.92 14.40 -23.39
C TRP A 19 -4.11 15.46 -22.30
N ASP A 20 -4.47 15.05 -21.09
CA ASP A 20 -4.71 15.96 -19.97
C ASP A 20 -3.39 16.54 -19.43
N HIS A 21 -3.48 17.70 -18.80
CA HIS A 21 -2.37 18.37 -18.15
C HIS A 21 -1.99 17.59 -16.89
N ILE A 22 -0.76 17.08 -16.84
CA ILE A 22 -0.23 16.42 -15.65
C ILE A 22 0.69 17.39 -14.94
N SER A 23 0.51 17.54 -13.63
CA SER A 23 1.41 18.31 -12.78
C SER A 23 2.02 17.44 -11.69
N VAL A 24 3.19 17.84 -11.20
CA VAL A 24 3.89 17.14 -10.12
C VAL A 24 4.15 18.08 -8.94
N THR A 25 4.05 17.52 -7.73
CA THR A 25 4.59 18.13 -6.50
C THR A 25 5.51 17.13 -5.81
N LEU A 26 6.76 17.53 -5.57
CA LEU A 26 7.76 16.74 -4.84
C LEU A 26 7.75 17.13 -3.37
N VAL A 27 7.72 16.15 -2.47
CA VAL A 27 7.73 16.37 -1.02
C VAL A 27 8.89 15.61 -0.40
N GLY A 28 9.77 16.33 0.29
CA GLY A 28 10.90 15.76 1.02
C GLY A 28 10.96 16.23 2.46
N THR A 29 11.98 15.77 3.19
CA THR A 29 12.16 16.05 4.63
C THR A 29 12.38 17.53 4.95
N ALA A 30 12.85 18.34 4.00
CA ALA A 30 13.13 19.75 4.18
C ALA A 30 12.08 20.68 3.54
N GLY A 31 11.00 20.14 2.98
CA GLY A 31 9.90 20.91 2.42
C GLY A 31 9.26 20.30 1.18
N GLN A 32 8.52 21.11 0.41
CA GLN A 32 7.85 20.70 -0.82
C GLN A 32 8.15 21.65 -1.99
N SER A 33 8.10 21.13 -3.21
CA SER A 33 8.13 21.95 -4.42
C SER A 33 6.82 22.71 -4.61
N GLN A 34 6.83 23.70 -5.51
CA GLN A 34 5.59 24.19 -6.09
C GLN A 34 4.99 23.14 -7.04
N LYS A 35 3.68 23.21 -7.26
CA LYS A 35 3.01 22.44 -8.31
C LYS A 35 3.60 22.83 -9.66
N THR A 36 4.22 21.88 -10.34
CA THR A 36 4.92 22.11 -11.60
C THR A 36 4.26 21.29 -12.69
N GLU A 37 3.75 21.96 -13.73
CA GLU A 37 3.18 21.27 -14.89
C GLU A 37 4.29 20.51 -15.64
N LEU A 38 4.02 19.24 -15.94
CA LEU A 38 4.90 18.37 -16.69
C LEU A 38 4.60 18.51 -18.17
N ASN A 39 5.25 19.48 -18.81
CA ASN A 39 5.08 19.77 -20.23
C ASN A 39 6.39 19.65 -21.01
N GLY A 40 6.29 19.10 -22.21
CA GLY A 40 7.39 18.90 -23.14
C GLY A 40 6.99 19.21 -24.57
N TRP A 41 7.91 18.99 -25.51
CA TRP A 41 7.62 19.13 -26.92
C TRP A 41 7.00 17.85 -27.49
N GLY A 42 5.78 17.96 -28.05
CA GLY A 42 5.05 16.85 -28.65
C GLY A 42 4.05 16.21 -27.69
N ARG A 43 3.72 14.92 -27.91
CA ARG A 43 2.83 14.18 -27.00
C ARG A 43 3.63 13.68 -25.79
N ASP A 44 3.28 14.18 -24.62
CA ASP A 44 3.96 13.89 -23.36
C ASP A 44 3.59 12.51 -22.78
N PHE A 45 2.29 12.26 -22.59
CA PHE A 45 1.78 11.05 -21.93
C PHE A 45 1.15 10.07 -22.92
N GLY A 46 1.86 9.75 -24.00
CA GLY A 46 1.44 8.72 -24.96
C GLY A 46 1.57 7.29 -24.42
N VAL A 47 0.85 6.34 -25.02
CA VAL A 47 1.00 4.91 -24.71
C VAL A 47 2.47 4.49 -24.88
N GLY A 48 3.03 3.87 -23.84
CA GLY A 48 4.43 3.42 -23.77
C GLY A 48 5.46 4.55 -23.70
N SER A 49 5.04 5.81 -23.49
CA SER A 49 5.97 6.93 -23.45
C SER A 49 6.80 6.95 -22.17
N ILE A 50 8.05 7.37 -22.31
CA ILE A 50 8.92 7.78 -21.21
C ILE A 50 9.38 9.21 -21.52
N ARG A 51 9.15 10.12 -20.58
CA ARG A 51 9.48 11.55 -20.72
C ARG A 51 10.12 12.07 -19.45
N THR A 52 11.08 12.98 -19.62
CA THR A 52 11.81 13.58 -18.49
C THR A 52 11.54 15.07 -18.45
N TYR A 53 11.22 15.56 -17.25
CA TYR A 53 10.88 16.95 -16.97
C TYR A 53 11.77 17.50 -15.86
N SER A 54 11.90 18.82 -15.79
CA SER A 54 12.71 19.48 -14.76
C SER A 54 11.83 20.23 -13.75
N VAL A 55 12.02 19.94 -12.47
CA VAL A 55 11.35 20.64 -11.36
C VAL A 55 12.40 21.41 -10.57
N THR A 56 12.23 22.73 -10.44
CA THR A 56 13.18 23.60 -9.74
C THR A 56 12.61 24.15 -8.45
N THR A 57 13.39 24.09 -7.38
CA THR A 57 13.03 24.63 -6.06
C THR A 57 14.09 25.62 -5.55
N PRO A 58 13.74 26.54 -4.62
CA PRO A 58 14.70 27.49 -4.06
C PRO A 58 15.86 26.80 -3.32
N SER A 59 15.55 25.76 -2.53
CA SER A 59 16.47 24.94 -1.74
C SER A 59 16.24 23.46 -1.99
N SER A 60 17.22 22.61 -1.60
CA SER A 60 17.01 21.15 -1.59
C SER A 60 15.84 20.78 -0.69
N LEU A 61 15.08 19.76 -1.10
CA LEU A 61 13.94 19.21 -0.37
C LEU A 61 14.39 18.13 0.62
N GLY A 62 15.70 17.85 0.71
CA GLY A 62 16.23 16.77 1.52
C GLY A 62 15.89 15.41 0.93
N THR A 63 15.69 14.41 1.78
CA THR A 63 15.29 13.07 1.34
C THR A 63 13.86 13.12 0.83
N LEU A 64 13.62 12.72 -0.42
CA LEU A 64 12.28 12.65 -0.98
C LEU A 64 11.47 11.57 -0.27
N LEU A 65 10.27 11.93 0.18
CA LEU A 65 9.36 11.06 0.92
C LEU A 65 8.20 10.59 0.05
N LEU A 66 7.63 11.49 -0.74
CA LEU A 66 6.51 11.18 -1.62
C LEU A 66 6.46 12.13 -2.82
N LEU A 67 5.66 11.73 -3.81
CA LEU A 67 5.35 12.48 -5.01
C LEU A 67 3.81 12.58 -5.12
N ARG A 68 3.30 13.71 -5.58
CA ARG A 68 1.90 13.89 -5.96
C ARG A 68 1.81 14.16 -7.45
N LEU A 69 0.91 13.44 -8.13
CA LEU A 69 0.57 13.66 -9.53
C LEU A 69 -0.85 14.21 -9.60
N ASP A 70 -1.01 15.38 -10.20
CA ASP A 70 -2.32 15.98 -10.42
C ASP A 70 -2.66 15.89 -11.91
N LYS A 71 -3.88 15.46 -12.25
CA LYS A 71 -4.39 15.38 -13.63
C LYS A 71 -5.53 16.38 -13.82
N GLU A 72 -5.30 17.37 -14.69
CA GLU A 72 -6.24 18.44 -15.04
C GLU A 72 -6.62 18.38 -16.53
N PRO A 73 -7.88 18.68 -16.90
CA PRO A 73 -8.36 18.45 -18.27
C PRO A 73 -7.79 19.43 -19.29
N VAL A 74 -7.52 18.94 -20.50
CA VAL A 74 -7.48 19.80 -21.70
C VAL A 74 -8.91 19.92 -22.26
N MET A 75 -9.54 21.08 -22.07
CA MET A 75 -10.81 21.46 -22.72
C MET A 75 -12.04 20.60 -22.28
N LEU A 76 -13.22 20.87 -22.87
CA LEU A 76 -14.54 20.25 -22.61
C LEU A 76 -14.67 18.77 -23.03
N LEU A 77 -13.57 18.01 -23.14
CA LEU A 77 -13.61 16.61 -23.56
C LEU A 77 -14.14 15.69 -22.44
N PRO A 78 -14.68 14.50 -22.76
CA PRO A 78 -15.02 13.47 -21.77
C PRO A 78 -13.80 13.03 -20.95
N ASP A 79 -14.01 12.58 -19.72
CA ASP A 79 -12.92 12.06 -18.87
C ASP A 79 -12.21 10.88 -19.53
N ASN A 80 -10.89 10.84 -19.39
CA ASN A 80 -10.04 9.75 -19.83
C ASN A 80 -9.13 9.30 -18.68
N LEU A 81 -8.84 8.00 -18.62
CA LEU A 81 -7.90 7.47 -17.64
C LEU A 81 -6.47 7.56 -18.18
N TRP A 82 -5.50 7.84 -17.33
CA TRP A 82 -4.07 7.79 -17.66
C TRP A 82 -3.38 6.71 -16.84
N PHE A 83 -2.78 5.69 -17.47
CA PHE A 83 -2.03 4.67 -16.73
C PHE A 83 -0.58 5.14 -16.49
N CYS A 84 -0.32 5.65 -15.29
CA CYS A 84 1.03 5.96 -14.86
C CYS A 84 1.72 4.69 -14.37
N ARG A 85 2.77 4.25 -15.07
CA ARG A 85 3.54 3.04 -14.74
C ARG A 85 4.49 3.32 -13.58
N SER A 86 5.31 4.36 -13.71
CA SER A 86 6.28 4.73 -12.67
C SER A 86 6.79 6.15 -12.87
N VAL A 87 7.23 6.77 -11.78
CA VAL A 87 7.95 8.04 -11.80
C VAL A 87 9.32 7.85 -11.15
N ARG A 88 10.39 8.22 -11.85
CA ARG A 88 11.76 8.24 -11.33
C ARG A 88 12.18 9.69 -11.12
N VAL A 89 12.69 10.01 -9.94
CA VAL A 89 13.17 11.35 -9.58
C VAL A 89 14.66 11.29 -9.28
N SER A 90 15.47 11.98 -10.09
CA SER A 90 16.89 12.22 -9.81
C SER A 90 17.03 13.52 -9.04
N THR A 91 17.61 13.43 -7.83
CA THR A 91 17.84 14.58 -6.96
C THR A 91 19.13 15.32 -7.37
N PRO A 92 19.27 16.61 -7.03
CA PRO A 92 20.50 17.35 -7.32
C PRO A 92 21.74 16.79 -6.60
N GLU A 93 21.54 16.00 -5.54
CA GLU A 93 22.60 15.28 -4.82
C GLU A 93 23.06 14.00 -5.53
N GLY A 94 22.44 13.63 -6.65
CA GLY A 94 22.79 12.45 -7.46
C GLY A 94 22.07 11.16 -7.05
N THR A 95 21.09 11.24 -6.16
CA THR A 95 20.30 10.07 -5.72
C THR A 95 19.09 9.89 -6.65
N ASN A 96 18.79 8.65 -7.02
CA ASN A 96 17.61 8.31 -7.81
C ASN A 96 16.55 7.64 -6.93
N HIS A 97 15.35 8.20 -6.90
CA HIS A 97 14.19 7.63 -6.23
C HIS A 97 13.21 7.09 -7.28
N LEU A 98 12.79 5.83 -7.13
CA LEU A 98 11.77 5.23 -7.97
C LEU A 98 10.46 5.16 -7.20
N PHE A 99 9.41 5.74 -7.77
CA PHE A 99 8.04 5.65 -7.31
C PHE A 99 7.26 4.76 -8.30
N PRO A 100 7.05 3.47 -7.97
CA PRO A 100 6.17 2.63 -8.76
C PRO A 100 4.72 3.12 -8.60
N CYS A 101 4.05 3.46 -9.70
CA CYS A 101 2.67 3.94 -9.67
C CYS A 101 1.70 2.83 -10.09
N TYR A 102 1.97 2.17 -11.23
CA TYR A 102 1.17 1.10 -11.84
C TYR A 102 -0.34 1.27 -11.66
N ARG A 103 -0.86 2.47 -11.93
CA ARG A 103 -2.26 2.82 -11.64
C ARG A 103 -2.86 3.72 -12.72
N TRP A 104 -4.15 3.53 -12.97
CA TRP A 104 -4.97 4.45 -13.76
C TRP A 104 -5.34 5.68 -12.93
N ILE A 105 -4.97 6.86 -13.43
CA ILE A 105 -5.23 8.17 -12.82
C ILE A 105 -6.37 8.82 -13.61
N SER A 106 -7.50 9.07 -12.94
CA SER A 106 -8.68 9.78 -13.48
C SER A 106 -8.64 11.28 -13.18
N ARG A 107 -9.60 12.05 -13.72
CA ARG A 107 -9.78 13.46 -13.34
C ARG A 107 -10.07 13.59 -11.85
N GLY A 108 -9.48 14.61 -11.23
CA GLY A 108 -9.78 14.96 -9.84
C GLY A 108 -9.59 13.79 -8.90
N GLU A 109 -8.50 13.03 -9.14
CA GLU A 109 -7.97 11.89 -8.38
C GLU A 109 -8.90 11.50 -7.23
N LEU A 110 -9.74 10.46 -7.47
CA LEU A 110 -10.74 9.89 -6.58
C LEU A 110 -10.94 10.75 -5.32
N VAL A 111 -12.03 11.52 -5.26
CA VAL A 111 -12.52 11.97 -3.95
C VAL A 111 -12.76 10.70 -3.16
N GLY A 112 -11.78 10.28 -2.36
CA GLY A 112 -11.89 9.09 -1.55
C GLY A 112 -13.10 9.29 -0.64
N VAL A 113 -13.66 8.21 -0.11
CA VAL A 113 -14.84 8.31 0.77
C VAL A 113 -14.62 9.39 1.86
N ILE A 114 -13.40 9.50 2.39
CA ILE A 114 -13.00 10.53 3.35
C ILE A 114 -13.04 11.95 2.75
N GLU A 115 -12.46 12.17 1.57
CA GLU A 115 -12.45 13.50 0.93
C GLU A 115 -13.86 13.94 0.51
N HIS A 116 -14.79 12.98 0.33
CA HIS A 116 -16.20 13.28 0.04
C HIS A 116 -16.89 13.93 1.23
N TYR A 117 -16.62 13.40 2.43
CA TYR A 117 -17.19 13.92 3.68
C TYR A 117 -16.40 15.10 4.26
N TYR A 118 -15.10 15.18 4.00
CA TYR A 118 -14.21 16.23 4.49
C TYR A 118 -13.57 17.01 3.34
N PRO A 119 -14.26 18.01 2.77
CA PRO A 119 -13.75 18.78 1.63
C PRO A 119 -12.60 19.73 2.01
N SER A 120 -12.35 19.96 3.31
CA SER A 120 -11.23 20.78 3.78
C SER A 120 -10.65 20.28 5.11
N ASP A 121 -9.39 20.64 5.36
CA ASP A 121 -8.71 20.36 6.65
C ASP A 121 -9.47 20.96 7.83
N ALA A 122 -10.15 22.09 7.62
CA ALA A 122 -10.96 22.73 8.66
C ALA A 122 -12.17 21.86 9.05
N ASP A 123 -12.72 21.05 8.15
CA ASP A 123 -13.82 20.13 8.48
C ASP A 123 -13.33 19.00 9.40
N VAL A 124 -12.14 18.44 9.13
CA VAL A 124 -11.48 17.44 9.99
C VAL A 124 -11.17 18.00 11.39
N GLN A 125 -10.67 19.23 11.46
CA GLN A 125 -10.33 19.88 12.73
C GLN A 125 -11.58 20.22 13.57
N ARG A 126 -12.72 20.48 12.92
CA ARG A 126 -13.99 20.83 13.58
C ARG A 126 -14.79 19.63 14.07
N ASP A 127 -14.48 18.43 13.57
CA ASP A 127 -15.18 17.20 13.95
C ASP A 127 -14.71 16.68 15.31
N SER A 128 -15.45 17.02 16.37
CA SER A 128 -15.11 16.60 17.72
C SER A 128 -15.13 15.09 17.92
N GLU A 129 -16.05 14.37 17.26
CA GLU A 129 -16.15 12.92 17.39
C GLU A 129 -14.92 12.24 16.81
N LEU A 130 -14.46 12.72 15.64
CA LEU A 130 -13.23 12.24 15.02
C LEU A 130 -11.98 12.52 15.87
N GLN A 131 -11.89 13.72 16.46
CA GLN A 131 -10.75 14.09 17.31
C GLN A 131 -10.73 13.29 18.62
N GLU A 132 -11.89 13.04 19.22
CA GLU A 132 -12.03 12.18 20.40
C GLU A 132 -11.65 10.74 20.07
N TRP A 133 -12.10 10.21 18.92
CA TRP A 133 -11.78 8.86 18.47
C TRP A 133 -10.27 8.60 18.37
N ILE A 134 -9.51 9.51 17.73
CA ILE A 134 -8.05 9.33 17.63
C ILE A 134 -7.35 9.57 18.98
N SER A 135 -7.86 10.49 19.80
CA SER A 135 -7.33 10.72 21.15
C SER A 135 -7.50 9.48 22.04
N ASP A 136 -8.64 8.78 21.93
CA ASP A 136 -8.88 7.52 22.66
C ASP A 136 -7.94 6.41 22.20
N ILE A 137 -7.75 6.24 20.88
CA ILE A 137 -6.79 5.28 20.34
C ILE A 137 -5.38 5.59 20.85
N PHE A 138 -4.94 6.85 20.77
CA PHE A 138 -3.62 7.25 21.26
C PHE A 138 -3.46 6.98 22.76
N THR A 139 -4.46 7.33 23.56
CA THR A 139 -4.41 7.23 25.02
C THR A 139 -4.43 5.78 25.49
N TYR A 140 -5.32 4.96 24.92
CA TYR A 140 -5.57 3.61 25.42
C TYR A 140 -4.86 2.51 24.64
N ALA A 141 -4.77 2.61 23.31
CA ALA A 141 -4.05 1.60 22.52
C ALA A 141 -2.54 1.84 22.51
N PHE A 142 -2.12 3.11 22.46
CA PHE A 142 -0.69 3.50 22.47
C PHE A 142 -0.20 4.02 23.82
N LEU A 143 -1.02 3.92 24.88
CA LEU A 143 -0.67 4.29 26.26
C LEU A 143 -0.23 5.76 26.41
N GLY A 144 -0.66 6.64 25.50
CA GLY A 144 -0.21 8.03 25.45
C GLY A 144 1.26 8.22 25.08
N GLU A 145 1.92 7.19 24.53
CA GLU A 145 3.35 7.21 24.23
C GLU A 145 3.63 7.99 22.95
N LYS A 146 4.19 9.19 23.10
CA LYS A 146 4.52 10.08 21.95
C LYS A 146 5.57 9.48 21.04
N ALA A 147 6.46 8.62 21.54
CA ALA A 147 7.46 7.94 20.73
C ALA A 147 6.87 6.89 19.77
N SER A 148 5.59 6.49 19.94
CA SER A 148 4.92 5.54 19.06
C SER A 148 4.70 6.06 17.63
N GLY A 149 4.68 7.38 17.44
CA GLY A 149 4.32 8.02 16.17
C GLY A 149 2.84 7.98 15.84
N CYS A 150 1.97 7.46 16.73
CA CYS A 150 0.52 7.57 16.59
C CYS A 150 0.09 9.03 16.77
N PRO A 151 -0.77 9.59 15.89
CA PRO A 151 -1.30 10.92 16.08
C PRO A 151 -2.22 10.95 17.31
N GLN A 152 -2.21 12.08 18.04
CA GLN A 152 -3.17 12.38 19.11
C GLN A 152 -4.39 13.14 18.58
N SER A 153 -4.26 13.77 17.42
CA SER A 153 -5.30 14.56 16.75
C SER A 153 -5.03 14.57 15.25
N PHE A 154 -6.07 14.86 14.45
CA PHE A 154 -5.92 15.06 13.01
C PHE A 154 -5.95 16.54 12.68
N SER A 155 -4.93 17.01 11.94
CA SER A 155 -4.85 18.41 11.48
C SER A 155 -5.25 18.57 10.02
N SER A 156 -5.29 17.49 9.23
CA SER A 156 -5.59 17.55 7.80
C SER A 156 -6.36 16.32 7.32
N VAL A 157 -7.07 16.48 6.19
CA VAL A 157 -7.73 15.38 5.47
C VAL A 157 -6.72 14.30 5.10
N LYS A 158 -5.50 14.72 4.72
CA LYS A 158 -4.40 13.81 4.38
C LYS A 158 -3.98 12.92 5.55
N ASP A 159 -3.90 13.46 6.76
CA ASP A 159 -3.53 12.68 7.96
C ASP A 159 -4.61 11.64 8.28
N LEU A 160 -5.88 12.03 8.13
CA LEU A 160 -7.02 11.14 8.29
C LEU A 160 -7.02 10.01 7.25
N VAL A 161 -6.86 10.34 5.97
CA VAL A 161 -6.77 9.35 4.88
C VAL A 161 -5.66 8.35 5.15
N LYS A 162 -4.46 8.83 5.51
CA LYS A 162 -3.32 7.97 5.83
C LYS A 162 -3.63 7.03 6.99
N PHE A 163 -4.21 7.53 8.07
CA PHE A 163 -4.47 6.73 9.27
C PHE A 163 -5.57 5.68 9.04
N VAL A 164 -6.66 6.05 8.37
CA VAL A 164 -7.74 5.11 8.03
C VAL A 164 -7.25 4.05 7.04
N THR A 165 -6.43 4.45 6.06
CA THR A 165 -5.79 3.50 5.13
C THR A 165 -4.93 2.49 5.89
N MET A 166 -4.15 2.96 6.87
CA MET A 166 -3.35 2.09 7.73
C MET A 166 -4.22 1.10 8.52
N ILE A 167 -5.34 1.53 9.09
CA ILE A 167 -6.26 0.63 9.80
C ILE A 167 -6.81 -0.43 8.85
N ILE A 168 -7.36 -0.02 7.70
CA ILE A 168 -7.96 -0.95 6.73
C ILE A 168 -6.90 -1.96 6.27
N PHE A 169 -5.70 -1.48 5.92
CA PHE A 169 -4.60 -2.34 5.48
C PHE A 169 -4.17 -3.33 6.58
N ASN A 170 -4.01 -2.85 7.82
CA ASN A 170 -3.60 -3.70 8.94
C ASN A 170 -4.65 -4.76 9.29
N SER A 171 -5.92 -4.41 9.19
CA SER A 171 -7.04 -5.32 9.45
C SER A 171 -7.37 -6.26 8.29
N SER A 172 -6.68 -6.16 7.16
CA SER A 172 -6.95 -7.00 5.97
C SER A 172 -5.66 -7.56 5.36
N ALA A 173 -5.01 -6.80 4.47
CA ALA A 173 -3.87 -7.23 3.69
C ALA A 173 -2.67 -7.60 4.56
N GLN A 174 -2.34 -6.81 5.57
CA GLN A 174 -1.23 -7.11 6.48
C GLN A 174 -1.46 -8.41 7.24
N HIS A 175 -2.67 -8.61 7.78
CA HIS A 175 -3.05 -9.83 8.46
C HIS A 175 -2.91 -11.03 7.52
N SER A 176 -3.48 -10.94 6.32
CA SER A 176 -3.42 -12.00 5.32
C SER A 176 -1.98 -12.37 4.94
N ALA A 177 -1.10 -11.38 4.77
CA ALA A 177 0.31 -11.60 4.44
C ALA A 177 1.10 -12.38 5.52
N VAL A 178 0.74 -12.22 6.80
CA VAL A 178 1.43 -12.89 7.92
C VAL A 178 0.72 -14.17 8.40
N ASN A 179 -0.55 -14.33 8.05
CA ASN A 179 -1.39 -15.43 8.52
C ASN A 179 -1.52 -16.55 7.46
N ASN A 180 -1.85 -16.21 6.22
CA ASN A 180 -2.20 -17.21 5.21
C ASN A 180 -1.01 -18.10 4.78
N CYS A 181 0.21 -17.65 5.04
CA CYS A 181 1.43 -18.38 4.72
C CYS A 181 1.87 -19.37 5.82
N GLN A 182 1.18 -19.39 6.97
CA GLN A 182 1.62 -20.17 8.13
C GLN A 182 1.73 -21.66 7.82
N PHE A 183 0.71 -22.27 7.21
CA PHE A 183 0.79 -23.69 6.88
C PHE A 183 1.91 -23.98 5.88
N ASP A 184 2.03 -23.21 4.81
CA ASP A 184 3.01 -23.46 3.75
C ASP A 184 4.47 -23.41 4.23
N TYR A 185 4.80 -22.54 5.20
CA TYR A 185 6.17 -22.39 5.71
C TYR A 185 6.42 -23.02 7.07
N GLN A 186 5.41 -23.10 7.94
CA GLN A 186 5.57 -23.51 9.34
C GLN A 186 5.10 -24.94 9.62
N PHE A 187 4.36 -25.56 8.68
CA PHE A 187 4.02 -26.99 8.77
C PHE A 187 5.27 -27.88 8.75
N TRP A 188 6.25 -27.54 7.91
CA TRP A 188 7.56 -28.19 7.93
C TRP A 188 8.42 -27.58 9.05
N VAL A 189 8.28 -28.11 10.26
CA VAL A 189 8.88 -27.57 11.49
C VAL A 189 10.40 -27.30 11.41
N PRO A 190 11.24 -28.12 10.74
CA PRO A 190 12.65 -27.77 10.58
C PRO A 190 12.90 -26.45 9.82
N ASN A 191 11.95 -25.99 9.00
CA ASN A 191 12.03 -24.67 8.34
C ASN A 191 11.69 -23.53 9.31
N VAL A 192 10.66 -23.70 10.14
CA VAL A 192 10.28 -22.73 11.20
C VAL A 192 9.94 -23.48 12.48
N SER A 193 10.91 -23.52 13.41
CA SER A 193 10.72 -24.11 14.73
C SER A 193 10.43 -23.01 15.76
N MET A 194 9.19 -22.94 16.23
CA MET A 194 8.79 -22.01 17.30
C MET A 194 9.39 -22.35 18.67
N LEU A 195 9.92 -23.56 18.83
CA LEU A 195 10.53 -24.05 20.05
C LEU A 195 11.80 -24.83 19.71
N LEU A 196 12.90 -24.50 20.38
CA LEU A 196 14.08 -25.34 20.46
C LEU A 196 14.22 -25.84 21.90
N VAL A 197 14.52 -27.12 22.07
CA VAL A 197 14.58 -27.78 23.39
C VAL A 197 16.01 -27.95 23.91
N SER A 198 16.99 -27.47 23.14
CA SER A 198 18.41 -27.48 23.48
C SER A 198 19.01 -26.07 23.38
N ALA A 199 20.05 -25.79 24.16
CA ALA A 199 20.77 -24.54 24.09
C ALA A 199 21.50 -24.38 22.73
N PRO A 200 21.67 -23.14 22.22
CA PRO A 200 22.46 -22.91 21.02
C PRO A 200 23.90 -23.46 21.19
N PRO A 201 24.50 -24.04 20.13
CA PRO A 201 25.88 -24.52 20.20
C PRO A 201 26.84 -23.35 20.45
N SER A 202 27.78 -23.53 21.38
CA SER A 202 28.76 -22.49 21.73
C SER A 202 30.03 -22.51 20.86
N THR A 203 30.25 -23.59 20.12
CA THR A 203 31.43 -23.80 19.28
C THR A 203 31.04 -24.34 17.90
N LYS A 204 31.57 -23.74 16.83
CA LYS A 204 31.32 -24.17 15.45
C LYS A 204 31.99 -25.54 15.17
N GLY A 205 31.38 -26.34 14.30
CA GLY A 205 31.95 -27.60 13.80
C GLY A 205 31.79 -28.82 14.73
N GLN A 206 31.08 -28.69 15.85
CA GLN A 206 30.82 -29.80 16.78
C GLN A 206 29.41 -30.40 16.63
N SER A 207 28.52 -29.74 15.89
CA SER A 207 27.15 -30.22 15.70
C SER A 207 27.10 -31.47 14.82
N THR A 208 26.31 -32.44 15.22
CA THR A 208 25.96 -33.62 14.42
C THR A 208 24.48 -33.58 14.02
N MET A 209 24.04 -34.48 13.14
CA MET A 209 22.61 -34.61 12.85
C MET A 209 21.79 -34.94 14.11
N GLN A 210 22.36 -35.74 15.03
CA GLN A 210 21.70 -36.05 16.30
C GLN A 210 21.52 -34.77 17.14
N THR A 211 22.52 -33.91 17.19
CA THR A 211 22.44 -32.62 17.89
C THR A 211 21.33 -31.71 17.32
N VAL A 212 21.08 -31.79 16.01
CA VAL A 212 19.97 -31.05 15.37
C VAL A 212 18.63 -31.66 15.78
N LEU A 213 18.49 -32.98 15.71
CA LEU A 213 17.25 -33.67 16.09
C LEU A 213 16.92 -33.49 17.57
N ASP A 214 17.93 -33.50 18.44
CA ASP A 214 17.78 -33.25 19.89
C ASP A 214 17.44 -31.79 20.20
N ALA A 215 17.71 -30.85 19.29
CA ALA A 215 17.33 -29.45 19.44
C ALA A 215 15.89 -29.17 18.96
N LEU A 216 15.40 -29.96 18.00
CA LEU A 216 14.05 -29.83 17.45
C LEU A 216 12.98 -30.30 18.45
N PRO A 217 11.75 -29.79 18.32
CA PRO A 217 10.64 -30.19 19.20
C PRO A 217 10.28 -31.67 19.01
N ASN A 218 9.78 -32.29 20.07
CA ASN A 218 9.27 -33.66 20.01
C ASN A 218 8.03 -33.79 19.11
N VAL A 219 7.62 -35.03 18.84
CA VAL A 219 6.49 -35.34 17.95
C VAL A 219 5.19 -34.67 18.39
N GLY A 220 4.88 -34.68 19.70
CA GLY A 220 3.66 -34.07 20.21
C GLY A 220 3.62 -32.56 19.98
N SER A 221 4.72 -31.87 20.27
CA SER A 221 4.85 -30.42 20.08
C SER A 221 4.83 -30.05 18.59
N THR A 222 5.47 -30.87 17.75
CA THR A 222 5.44 -30.75 16.29
C THR A 222 4.02 -30.89 15.75
N ALA A 223 3.27 -31.89 16.20
CA ALA A 223 1.88 -32.11 15.78
C ALA A 223 0.96 -30.96 16.22
N THR A 224 1.11 -30.45 17.44
CA THR A 224 0.37 -29.28 17.92
C THR A 224 0.65 -28.05 17.08
N ASN A 225 1.92 -27.80 16.71
CA ASN A 225 2.28 -26.71 15.82
C ASN A 225 1.62 -26.85 14.44
N ALA A 226 1.73 -28.03 13.81
CA ALA A 226 1.13 -28.29 12.51
C ALA A 226 -0.39 -28.08 12.53
N GLN A 227 -1.07 -28.54 13.60
CA GLN A 227 -2.50 -28.32 13.78
C GLN A 227 -2.83 -26.83 13.92
N MET A 228 -2.06 -26.08 14.70
CA MET A 228 -2.27 -24.63 14.88
C MET A 228 -2.12 -23.89 13.55
N CYS A 229 -1.03 -24.12 12.82
CA CYS A 229 -0.78 -23.48 11.52
C CYS A 229 -1.88 -23.80 10.51
N TRP A 230 -2.35 -25.05 10.49
CA TRP A 230 -3.48 -25.44 9.64
C TRP A 230 -4.75 -24.69 10.03
N THR A 231 -5.13 -24.70 11.31
CA THR A 231 -6.34 -24.01 11.79
C THR A 231 -6.31 -22.52 11.48
N LEU A 232 -5.18 -21.84 11.69
CA LEU A 232 -5.08 -20.39 11.51
C LEU A 232 -5.07 -19.95 10.04
N SER A 233 -4.55 -20.77 9.13
CA SER A 233 -4.42 -20.41 7.71
C SER A 233 -5.45 -21.08 6.79
N TYR A 234 -6.30 -21.96 7.34
CA TYR A 234 -7.37 -22.60 6.58
C TYR A 234 -8.37 -21.55 6.08
N GLN A 235 -8.68 -21.56 4.79
CA GLN A 235 -9.70 -20.68 4.24
C GLN A 235 -11.10 -21.23 4.54
N TYR A 236 -11.87 -20.48 5.33
CA TYR A 236 -13.23 -20.85 5.71
C TYR A 236 -14.23 -20.51 4.60
N SER A 237 -15.34 -21.27 4.55
CA SER A 237 -16.36 -21.12 3.49
C SER A 237 -17.17 -19.83 3.57
N ASP A 238 -17.17 -19.17 4.72
CA ASP A 238 -17.86 -17.91 5.01
C ASP A 238 -16.94 -16.67 4.88
N LEU A 239 -15.75 -16.85 4.31
CA LEU A 239 -14.82 -15.78 3.99
C LEU A 239 -15.50 -14.67 3.17
N VAL A 240 -15.31 -13.42 3.60
CA VAL A 240 -15.74 -12.24 2.85
C VAL A 240 -14.49 -11.48 2.37
N PRO A 241 -14.22 -11.48 1.05
CA PRO A 241 -13.02 -10.84 0.51
C PRO A 241 -12.99 -9.32 0.75
N LEU A 242 -11.79 -8.75 0.75
CA LEU A 242 -11.58 -7.31 0.73
C LEU A 242 -12.29 -6.69 -0.49
N GLY A 243 -12.96 -5.56 -0.27
CA GLY A 243 -13.77 -4.91 -1.28
C GLY A 243 -15.18 -5.48 -1.42
N CYS A 244 -15.52 -6.61 -0.79
CA CYS A 244 -16.89 -7.13 -0.79
C CYS A 244 -17.70 -6.57 0.39
N PHE A 245 -18.79 -5.86 0.08
CA PHE A 245 -19.63 -5.17 1.06
C PHE A 245 -21.08 -5.72 1.07
N PRO A 246 -21.32 -6.94 1.60
CA PRO A 246 -22.65 -7.56 1.56
C PRO A 246 -23.70 -6.80 2.38
N ASN A 247 -23.26 -6.05 3.40
CA ASN A 247 -24.11 -5.19 4.21
C ASN A 247 -23.89 -3.73 3.78
N GLN A 248 -24.84 -3.21 3.01
CA GLN A 248 -24.76 -1.85 2.49
C GLN A 248 -24.97 -0.83 3.61
N ARG A 249 -23.92 -0.05 3.92
CA ARG A 249 -23.96 1.03 4.92
C ARG A 249 -24.10 2.43 4.30
N PHE A 250 -23.71 2.58 3.04
CA PHE A 250 -23.78 3.82 2.27
C PHE A 250 -24.87 3.68 1.19
N ASP A 251 -25.69 4.71 1.06
CA ASP A 251 -26.73 4.81 0.02
C ASP A 251 -26.47 5.97 -0.96
N GLU A 252 -25.44 6.79 -0.70
CA GLU A 252 -25.09 7.91 -1.54
C GLU A 252 -24.48 7.43 -2.87
N PRO A 253 -24.99 7.89 -4.02
CA PRO A 253 -24.52 7.41 -5.33
C PRO A 253 -23.02 7.60 -5.57
N VAL A 254 -22.43 8.68 -5.05
CA VAL A 254 -21.00 8.96 -5.17
C VAL A 254 -20.19 7.92 -4.42
N VAL A 255 -20.56 7.62 -3.16
CA VAL A 255 -19.85 6.64 -2.33
C VAL A 255 -20.00 5.23 -2.88
N MET A 256 -21.21 4.87 -3.34
CA MET A 256 -21.44 3.60 -4.02
C MET A 256 -20.59 3.44 -5.28
N GLN A 257 -20.34 4.51 -6.04
CA GLN A 257 -19.47 4.46 -7.21
C GLN A 257 -18.01 4.26 -6.80
N LEU A 258 -17.52 4.96 -5.76
CA LEU A 258 -16.15 4.79 -5.25
C LEU A 258 -15.90 3.36 -4.75
N MET A 259 -16.89 2.73 -4.11
CA MET A 259 -16.82 1.34 -3.68
C MET A 259 -16.70 0.38 -4.88
N LYS A 260 -17.48 0.61 -5.94
CA LYS A 260 -17.37 -0.18 -7.19
C LYS A 260 -16.04 0.01 -7.90
N ASP A 261 -15.52 1.23 -7.91
CA ASP A 261 -14.21 1.52 -8.49
C ASP A 261 -13.11 0.79 -7.71
N PHE A 262 -13.20 0.74 -6.38
CA PHE A 262 -12.29 -0.04 -5.54
C PHE A 262 -12.39 -1.55 -5.80
N GLU A 263 -13.59 -2.11 -5.94
CA GLU A 263 -13.80 -3.51 -6.33
C GLU A 263 -13.15 -3.83 -7.70
N ALA A 264 -13.29 -2.93 -8.67
CA ALA A 264 -12.69 -3.07 -9.99
C ALA A 264 -11.15 -2.97 -9.96
N GLU A 265 -10.60 -2.05 -9.17
CA GLU A 265 -9.15 -1.94 -8.96
C GLU A 265 -8.58 -3.24 -8.34
N LEU A 266 -9.27 -3.82 -7.35
CA LEU A 266 -8.88 -5.11 -6.76
C LEU A 266 -8.97 -6.26 -7.78
N ALA A 267 -9.99 -6.31 -8.62
CA ALA A 267 -10.10 -7.33 -9.67
C ALA A 267 -8.95 -7.24 -10.68
N ASN A 268 -8.56 -6.02 -11.07
CA ASN A 268 -7.39 -5.82 -11.95
C ASN A 268 -6.09 -6.28 -11.27
N LEU A 269 -5.90 -5.93 -9.99
CA LEU A 269 -4.73 -6.35 -9.22
C LEU A 269 -4.64 -7.88 -9.06
N GLU A 270 -5.78 -8.55 -8.86
CA GLU A 270 -5.85 -10.02 -8.85
C GLU A 270 -5.29 -10.62 -10.15
N GLU A 271 -5.74 -10.12 -11.30
CA GLU A 271 -5.26 -10.59 -12.61
C GLU A 271 -3.75 -10.37 -12.78
N GLU A 272 -3.23 -9.20 -12.38
CA GLU A 272 -1.79 -8.90 -12.42
C GLU A 272 -0.98 -9.86 -11.56
N ILE A 273 -1.44 -10.16 -10.34
CA ILE A 273 -0.78 -11.08 -9.42
C ILE A 273 -0.81 -12.51 -9.99
N ILE A 274 -1.94 -12.94 -10.55
CA ILE A 274 -2.08 -14.24 -11.21
C ILE A 274 -1.09 -14.38 -12.38
N GLU A 275 -0.99 -13.36 -13.24
CA GLU A 275 -0.10 -13.41 -14.39
C GLU A 275 1.37 -13.42 -13.97
N ARG A 276 1.75 -12.56 -13.03
CA ARG A 276 3.09 -12.56 -12.43
C ARG A 276 3.42 -13.95 -11.87
N ASN A 277 2.49 -14.56 -11.14
CA ASN A 277 2.69 -15.85 -10.47
C ASN A 277 2.93 -17.02 -11.44
N LYS A 278 2.43 -16.96 -12.68
CA LYS A 278 2.71 -17.99 -13.71
C LYS A 278 4.19 -18.10 -14.07
N THR A 279 4.93 -17.01 -13.94
CA THR A 279 6.36 -16.94 -14.30
C THR A 279 7.31 -17.28 -13.15
N LEU A 280 6.79 -17.39 -11.92
CA LEU A 280 7.59 -17.59 -10.72
C LEU A 280 7.71 -19.09 -10.40
N PRO A 281 8.92 -19.59 -10.06
CA PRO A 281 9.09 -20.97 -9.60
C PRO A 281 8.38 -21.23 -8.26
N LEU A 282 8.23 -20.18 -7.45
CA LEU A 282 7.43 -20.19 -6.22
C LEU A 282 6.48 -18.98 -6.25
N PRO A 283 5.19 -19.19 -6.58
CA PRO A 283 4.17 -18.14 -6.56
C PRO A 283 4.00 -17.52 -5.17
N TYR A 284 3.56 -16.25 -5.13
CA TYR A 284 3.16 -15.59 -3.89
C TYR A 284 1.65 -15.27 -3.96
N PRO A 285 0.78 -16.13 -3.38
CA PRO A 285 -0.68 -16.00 -3.49
C PRO A 285 -1.32 -15.24 -2.32
N TYR A 286 -0.62 -15.03 -1.20
CA TYR A 286 -1.21 -14.58 0.06
C TYR A 286 -1.78 -13.14 0.06
N LEU A 287 -1.51 -12.38 -1.01
CA LEU A 287 -2.06 -11.03 -1.23
C LEU A 287 -2.91 -10.94 -2.51
N LEU A 288 -3.39 -12.08 -3.02
CA LEU A 288 -4.49 -12.07 -3.98
C LEU A 288 -5.72 -11.43 -3.30
N PRO A 289 -6.30 -10.35 -3.84
CA PRO A 289 -7.52 -9.74 -3.29
C PRO A 289 -8.63 -10.74 -2.96
N SER A 290 -8.78 -11.81 -3.74
CA SER A 290 -9.75 -12.90 -3.48
C SER A 290 -9.46 -13.71 -2.21
N GLN A 291 -8.22 -13.69 -1.72
CA GLN A 291 -7.76 -14.40 -0.52
C GLN A 291 -7.57 -13.48 0.70
N ILE A 292 -7.66 -12.16 0.52
CA ILE A 292 -7.56 -11.20 1.62
C ILE A 292 -8.94 -11.04 2.25
N GLU A 293 -9.06 -11.33 3.54
CA GLU A 293 -10.27 -11.05 4.29
C GLU A 293 -10.44 -9.56 4.56
N LYS A 294 -11.68 -9.07 4.56
CA LYS A 294 -11.97 -7.67 4.87
C LYS A 294 -11.71 -7.27 6.33
N SER A 295 -11.47 -8.23 7.21
CA SER A 295 -11.23 -8.04 8.65
C SER A 295 -10.41 -9.20 9.23
N ILE A 296 -9.86 -9.02 10.43
CA ILE A 296 -9.26 -10.10 11.22
C ILE A 296 -10.39 -10.88 11.90
N ALA A 297 -10.61 -12.13 11.49
CA ALA A 297 -11.69 -12.99 11.99
C ALA A 297 -11.23 -14.34 12.55
N LEU A 298 -9.91 -14.58 12.59
CA LEU A 298 -9.25 -15.81 13.03
C LEU A 298 -8.12 -15.49 14.01
#